data_AF-A0A1W9PKM2-F1
#
_entry.id   AF-A0A1W9PKM2-F1
#
_cell.length_a   1.000
_cell.length_b   1.000
_cell.length_c   1.000
_cell.angle_alpha   90.00
_cell.angle_beta   90.00
_cell.angle_gamma   90.00
#
_symmetry.space_group_name_H-M   'P 1'
#
loop_
_entity.id
_entity.type
_entity.pdbx_description
1 polymer ?
#
loop_
_entity_poly.entity_id
_entity_poly.type
_entity_poly.pdbx_seq_one_letter_code
_entity_poly.pdbx_strand_id
1 'polypeptide(L)'
;MKEKEKLLGLDNKLKFIFSHSALREGWDNPNIFQICTLNESNSVIKKRQEIGRGLRLCVNQHGVRVFGFEVNTLTVMANESYEEFAKKLQKEIEEDTGIKFGLIEEHSFANIVVPSAENEESYLGVEMSERLWKGLYEQKYIDDKGKVQDSLKIALKANSVTLPDGYEAVAPQIISILKKVAGNLNIKDASNKRVVSSDT
;
A
#
# COMPACT_ATOMS: atom_id res chain seq x y z
N MET A 1 -6.90 13.86 25.46
CA MET A 1 -7.31 12.44 25.60
C MET A 1 -6.58 11.87 26.80
N LYS A 2 -7.30 11.50 27.87
CA LYS A 2 -6.73 10.74 29.00
C LYS A 2 -6.61 9.28 28.54
N GLU A 3 -5.54 8.59 28.96
CA GLU A 3 -5.33 7.15 28.76
C GLU A 3 -5.03 6.66 27.33
N LYS A 4 -4.21 7.40 26.56
CA LYS A 4 -3.84 7.04 25.17
C LYS A 4 -3.13 5.69 25.05
N GLU A 5 -2.37 5.30 26.06
CA GLU A 5 -1.65 4.02 26.11
C GLU A 5 -2.60 2.82 26.08
N LYS A 6 -3.83 2.99 26.61
CA LYS A 6 -4.86 1.94 26.55
C LYS A 6 -5.33 1.66 25.13
N LEU A 7 -5.14 2.58 24.18
CA LEU A 7 -5.52 2.35 22.77
C LEU A 7 -4.63 1.29 22.10
N LEU A 8 -3.44 1.06 22.64
CA LEU A 8 -2.51 0.03 22.13
C LEU A 8 -2.79 -1.36 22.72
N GLY A 9 -3.49 -1.42 23.85
CA GLY A 9 -3.83 -2.68 24.52
C GLY A 9 -4.80 -3.53 23.71
N LEU A 10 -4.54 -4.83 23.65
CA LEU A 10 -5.43 -5.80 22.97
C LEU A 10 -6.81 -5.87 23.64
N ASP A 11 -6.86 -5.69 24.96
CA ASP A 11 -8.09 -5.70 25.75
C ASP A 11 -9.01 -4.52 25.44
N ASN A 12 -8.46 -3.47 24.81
CA ASN A 12 -9.25 -2.33 24.39
C ASN A 12 -9.95 -2.63 23.06
N LYS A 13 -11.28 -2.72 23.13
CA LYS A 13 -12.18 -2.92 21.99
C LYS A 13 -12.30 -1.68 21.08
N LEU A 14 -11.85 -0.50 21.53
CA LEU A 14 -11.94 0.72 20.74
C LEU A 14 -10.95 0.68 19.56
N LYS A 15 -11.47 0.40 18.36
CA LYS A 15 -10.69 0.36 17.11
C LYS A 15 -11.00 1.51 16.15
N PHE A 16 -12.13 2.19 16.34
CA PHE A 16 -12.57 3.31 15.50
C PHE A 16 -12.59 4.59 16.32
N ILE A 17 -11.98 5.65 15.78
CA ILE A 17 -11.87 6.94 16.46
C ILE A 17 -12.36 8.02 15.51
N PHE A 18 -13.49 8.62 15.87
CA PHE A 18 -14.03 9.79 15.18
C PHE A 18 -13.57 11.04 15.89
N SER A 19 -13.05 12.00 15.13
CA SER A 19 -12.65 13.26 15.71
C SER A 19 -12.69 14.37 14.67
N HIS A 20 -13.16 15.55 15.09
CA HIS A 20 -13.03 16.78 14.32
C HIS A 20 -11.61 17.35 14.30
N SER A 21 -10.73 16.83 15.15
CA SER A 21 -9.37 17.32 15.35
C SER A 21 -8.37 16.20 15.62
N ALA A 22 -8.72 14.94 15.33
CA ALA A 22 -7.75 13.85 15.39
C ALA A 22 -6.60 14.27 14.50
N LEU A 23 -5.38 14.21 15.04
CA LEU A 23 -4.13 14.62 14.40
C LEU A 23 -3.76 16.12 14.56
N ARG A 24 -4.54 16.95 15.27
CA ARG A 24 -4.00 18.17 15.91
C ARG A 24 -3.23 17.82 17.18
N GLU A 25 -2.40 18.75 17.66
CA GLU A 25 -1.47 18.59 18.79
C GLU A 25 -2.02 17.68 19.91
N GLY A 26 -1.21 16.69 20.29
CA GLY A 26 -1.56 15.72 21.32
C GLY A 26 -2.11 14.38 20.83
N TRP A 27 -2.18 14.12 19.53
CA TRP A 27 -2.44 12.77 18.98
C TRP A 27 -1.16 12.12 18.44
N ASP A 28 -0.63 11.14 19.17
CA ASP A 28 0.60 10.41 18.80
C ASP A 28 0.39 8.92 19.08
N ASN A 29 -0.28 8.23 18.16
CA ASN A 29 -0.45 6.79 18.20
C ASN A 29 0.30 6.19 16.99
N PRO A 30 1.38 5.43 17.18
CA PRO A 30 2.12 4.82 16.07
C PRO A 30 1.35 3.71 15.34
N ASN A 31 0.24 3.22 15.90
CA ASN A 31 -0.55 2.12 15.36
C ASN A 31 -1.83 2.63 14.67
N ILE A 32 -1.71 3.70 13.88
CA ILE A 32 -2.78 4.21 13.01
C ILE A 32 -2.52 3.71 11.60
N PHE A 33 -3.28 2.71 11.15
CA PHE A 33 -3.12 2.14 9.81
C PHE A 33 -4.16 2.62 8.80
N GLN A 34 -5.19 3.34 9.25
CA GLN A 34 -6.22 3.86 8.37
C GLN A 34 -6.61 5.29 8.76
N ILE A 35 -6.64 6.17 7.77
CA ILE A 35 -7.13 7.54 7.90
C ILE A 35 -8.27 7.72 6.91
N CYS A 36 -9.42 8.17 7.41
CA CYS A 36 -10.56 8.52 6.59
C CYS A 36 -10.86 10.00 6.77
N THR A 37 -10.78 10.77 5.69
CA THR A 37 -11.10 12.20 5.71
C THR A 37 -12.51 12.41 5.17
N LEU A 38 -13.45 12.72 6.07
CA LEU A 38 -14.85 12.98 5.72
C LEU A 38 -15.11 14.44 5.31
N ASN A 39 -14.14 15.34 5.48
CA ASN A 39 -14.29 16.77 5.21
C ASN A 39 -13.33 17.24 4.11
N GLU A 40 -13.78 18.17 3.28
CA GLU A 40 -12.98 18.84 2.25
C GLU A 40 -12.19 19.99 2.89
N SER A 41 -11.05 19.66 3.50
CA SER A 41 -10.11 20.69 3.96
C SER A 41 -9.25 21.17 2.80
N ASN A 42 -9.24 22.47 2.52
CA ASN A 42 -8.34 23.08 1.52
C ASN A 42 -6.90 23.28 2.04
N SER A 43 -6.63 23.01 3.31
CA SER A 43 -5.30 23.23 3.91
C SER A 43 -4.36 22.05 3.69
N VAL A 44 -3.50 22.17 2.68
CA VAL A 44 -2.43 21.22 2.34
C VAL A 44 -1.52 20.90 3.54
N ILE A 45 -1.17 21.92 4.34
CA ILE A 45 -0.31 21.77 5.53
C ILE A 45 -0.95 20.83 6.56
N LYS A 46 -2.25 20.98 6.82
CA LYS A 46 -2.97 20.11 7.75
C LYS A 46 -3.01 18.66 7.24
N LYS A 47 -3.31 18.46 5.95
CA LYS A 47 -3.31 17.13 5.33
C LYS A 47 -1.93 16.45 5.48
N ARG A 48 -0.83 17.18 5.26
CA ARG A 48 0.53 16.63 5.40
C ARG A 48 0.85 16.20 6.83
N GLN A 49 0.46 16.99 7.82
CA GLN A 49 0.65 16.64 9.23
C GLN A 49 -0.19 15.42 9.63
N GLU A 50 -1.40 15.30 9.09
CA GLU A 50 -2.30 14.17 9.31
C GLU A 50 -1.69 12.86 8.78
N ILE A 51 -1.25 12.84 7.51
CA ILE A 51 -0.59 11.67 6.91
C ILE A 51 0.71 11.33 7.64
N GLY A 52 1.54 12.34 7.94
CA GLY A 52 2.84 12.13 8.60
C GLY A 52 2.72 11.45 9.98
N ARG A 53 1.56 11.54 10.64
CA ARG A 53 1.30 10.78 11.87
C ARG A 53 0.98 9.31 11.61
N GLY A 54 0.31 8.98 10.50
CA GLY A 54 0.05 7.60 10.10
C GLY A 54 1.26 6.88 9.47
N LEU A 55 2.29 7.62 9.04
CA LEU A 55 3.53 7.04 8.48
C LEU A 55 4.57 6.63 9.54
N ARG A 56 4.23 6.71 10.83
CA ARG A 56 5.11 6.24 11.92
C ARG A 56 5.22 4.71 11.88
N LEU A 57 6.37 4.18 12.33
CA LEU A 57 6.52 2.74 12.57
C LEU A 57 5.66 2.32 13.75
N CYS A 58 4.84 1.30 13.55
CA CYS A 58 4.01 0.72 14.60
C CYS A 58 4.86 0.02 15.67
N VAL A 59 4.27 -0.16 16.86
CA VAL A 59 4.88 -0.88 17.97
C VAL A 59 4.09 -2.16 18.29
N ASN A 60 4.81 -3.20 18.71
CA ASN A 60 4.23 -4.44 19.22
C ASN A 60 3.80 -4.31 20.71
N GLN A 61 3.31 -5.41 21.28
CA GLN A 61 2.84 -5.45 22.68
C GLN A 61 3.94 -5.18 23.72
N HIS A 62 5.21 -5.27 23.32
CA HIS A 62 6.36 -4.96 24.15
C HIS A 62 6.85 -3.51 23.95
N GLY A 63 6.13 -2.69 23.16
CA GLY A 63 6.51 -1.33 22.83
C GLY A 63 7.67 -1.24 21.83
N VAL A 64 8.09 -2.36 21.23
CA VAL A 64 9.19 -2.41 20.26
C VAL A 64 8.67 -2.09 18.87
N ARG A 65 9.38 -1.24 18.15
CA ARG A 65 9.03 -0.87 16.77
C ARG A 65 9.15 -2.08 15.84
N VAL A 66 8.14 -2.30 15.02
CA VAL A 66 8.12 -3.37 14.03
C VAL A 66 8.48 -2.78 12.67
N PHE A 67 9.48 -3.36 12.02
CA PHE A 67 9.93 -2.95 10.70
C PHE A 67 9.30 -3.84 9.61
N GLY A 68 9.21 -3.30 8.40
CA GLY A 68 8.69 -4.04 7.24
C GLY A 68 7.41 -3.44 6.68
N PHE A 69 7.32 -3.45 5.34
CA PHE A 69 6.17 -2.94 4.59
C PHE A 69 4.89 -3.75 4.82
N GLU A 70 5.03 -5.05 5.10
CA GLU A 70 3.95 -5.99 5.46
C GLU A 70 3.04 -5.43 6.56
N VAL A 71 3.64 -4.78 7.57
CA VAL A 71 2.95 -4.31 8.76
C VAL A 71 2.67 -2.81 8.67
N ASN A 72 3.62 -2.02 8.16
CA ASN A 72 3.56 -0.56 8.17
C ASN A 72 2.93 0.01 6.88
N THR A 73 1.70 -0.40 6.56
CA THR A 73 0.94 0.14 5.43
C THR A 73 -0.17 1.07 5.91
N LEU A 74 -0.08 2.36 5.58
CA LEU A 74 -1.12 3.35 5.86
C LEU A 74 -2.13 3.41 4.71
N THR A 75 -3.39 3.07 4.99
CA THR A 75 -4.50 3.20 4.06
C THR A 75 -5.19 4.55 4.24
N VAL A 76 -5.22 5.36 3.19
CA VAL A 76 -5.93 6.64 3.19
C VAL A 76 -7.20 6.52 2.34
N MET A 77 -8.35 6.72 2.98
CA MET A 77 -9.65 6.83 2.30
C MET A 77 -9.94 8.31 2.05
N ALA A 78 -9.81 8.69 0.77
CA ALA A 78 -9.78 10.06 0.27
C ALA A 78 -11.05 10.42 -0.53
N ASN A 79 -11.49 11.67 -0.42
CA ASN A 79 -12.32 12.32 -1.45
C ASN A 79 -11.42 12.79 -2.62
N GLU A 80 -11.99 13.25 -3.73
CA GLU A 80 -11.23 13.59 -4.96
C GLU A 80 -10.09 14.59 -4.68
N SER A 81 -10.33 15.60 -3.83
CA SER A 81 -9.33 16.59 -3.38
C SER A 81 -8.13 15.98 -2.63
N TYR A 82 -8.29 14.81 -2.02
CA TYR A 82 -7.24 14.18 -1.23
C TYR A 82 -6.44 13.16 -2.05
N GLU A 83 -7.01 12.60 -3.12
CA GLU A 83 -6.28 11.77 -4.08
C GLU A 83 -5.18 12.57 -4.79
N GLU A 84 -5.50 13.77 -5.27
CA GLU A 84 -4.51 14.67 -5.90
C GLU A 84 -3.39 15.05 -4.92
N PHE A 85 -3.75 15.30 -3.66
CA PHE A 85 -2.78 15.59 -2.60
C PHE A 85 -1.86 14.40 -2.33
N ALA A 86 -2.40 13.18 -2.23
CA ALA A 86 -1.61 11.97 -2.01
C ALA A 86 -0.63 11.71 -3.17
N LYS A 87 -1.08 11.90 -4.43
CA LYS A 87 -0.21 11.80 -5.61
C LYS A 87 0.92 12.84 -5.58
N LYS A 88 0.59 14.09 -5.24
CA LYS A 88 1.59 15.15 -5.10
C LYS A 88 2.60 14.82 -4.00
N LEU A 89 2.14 14.34 -2.85
CA LEU A 89 3.01 13.94 -1.74
C LEU A 89 3.91 12.76 -2.10
N GLN A 90 3.39 11.75 -2.78
CA GLN A 90 4.19 10.64 -3.29
C GLN A 90 5.30 11.16 -4.19
N LYS A 91 4.97 12.00 -5.18
CA LYS A 91 5.95 12.60 -6.08
C LYS A 91 7.03 13.40 -5.35
N GLU A 92 6.64 14.22 -4.36
CA GLU A 92 7.61 14.95 -3.52
C GLU A 92 8.55 13.99 -2.77
N ILE A 93 8.02 12.89 -2.21
CA ILE A 93 8.85 11.87 -1.55
C ILE A 93 9.81 11.20 -2.55
N GLU A 94 9.36 10.89 -3.78
CA GLU A 94 10.23 10.33 -4.81
C GLU A 94 11.37 11.28 -5.18
N GLU A 95 11.07 12.57 -5.32
CA GLU A 95 12.05 13.62 -5.62
C GLU A 95 13.06 13.81 -4.46
N ASP A 96 12.59 13.80 -3.22
CA ASP A 96 13.42 14.05 -2.03
C ASP A 96 14.27 12.83 -1.61
N THR A 97 13.76 11.62 -1.80
CA THR A 97 14.38 10.38 -1.26
C THR A 97 14.96 9.47 -2.34
N GLY A 98 14.60 9.68 -3.61
CA GLY A 98 14.95 8.77 -4.71
C GLY A 98 14.16 7.45 -4.73
N ILE A 99 13.28 7.20 -3.75
CA ILE A 99 12.39 6.04 -3.72
C ILE A 99 11.41 6.15 -4.89
N LYS A 100 11.06 5.04 -5.54
CA LYS A 100 10.02 5.02 -6.59
C LYS A 100 8.84 4.15 -6.20
N PHE A 101 7.64 4.72 -6.19
CA PHE A 101 6.41 4.00 -5.90
C PHE A 101 5.89 3.29 -7.15
N GLY A 102 5.33 2.09 -6.97
CA GLY A 102 4.79 1.30 -8.09
C GLY A 102 5.86 0.74 -9.03
N LEU A 103 7.12 0.67 -8.57
CA LEU A 103 8.23 0.05 -9.28
C LEU A 103 8.45 -1.37 -8.74
N ILE A 104 8.55 -2.33 -9.64
CA ILE A 104 8.99 -3.70 -9.35
C ILE A 104 10.41 -3.82 -9.88
N GLU A 105 11.36 -3.99 -8.98
CA GLU A 105 12.75 -4.26 -9.31
C GLU A 105 12.95 -5.76 -9.59
N GLU A 106 13.98 -6.10 -10.36
CA GLU A 106 14.28 -7.47 -10.80
C GLU A 106 14.47 -8.44 -9.62
N HIS A 107 14.95 -7.95 -8.49
CA HIS A 107 15.20 -8.74 -7.28
C HIS A 107 14.05 -8.66 -6.25
N SER A 108 12.92 -8.02 -6.58
CA SER A 108 11.79 -7.83 -5.65
C SER A 108 11.19 -9.14 -5.13
N PHE A 109 11.35 -10.23 -5.88
CA PHE A 109 10.80 -11.55 -5.53
C PHE A 109 11.85 -12.52 -4.99
N ALA A 110 13.14 -12.14 -4.96
CA ALA A 110 14.22 -13.05 -4.60
C ALA A 110 14.11 -13.62 -3.18
N ASN A 111 13.53 -12.85 -2.26
CA ASN A 111 13.36 -13.22 -0.84
C ASN A 111 12.04 -13.95 -0.55
N ILE A 112 11.28 -14.34 -1.57
CA ILE A 112 10.07 -15.15 -1.38
C ILE A 112 10.47 -16.53 -0.85
N VAL A 113 9.83 -16.97 0.23
CA VAL A 113 10.09 -18.29 0.82
C VAL A 113 9.35 -19.35 0.02
N VAL A 114 10.09 -20.33 -0.52
CA VAL A 114 9.54 -21.47 -1.23
C VAL A 114 9.19 -22.55 -0.19
N PRO A 115 7.92 -22.95 -0.07
CA PRO A 115 7.54 -24.03 0.84
C PRO A 115 8.12 -25.36 0.33
N SER A 116 9.14 -25.88 1.01
CA SER A 116 9.74 -27.20 0.75
C SER A 116 9.25 -28.23 1.77
N ALA A 117 9.17 -29.50 1.35
CA ALA A 117 8.67 -30.61 2.17
C ALA A 117 9.60 -30.97 3.35
N GLU A 118 10.85 -30.50 3.34
CA GLU A 118 11.88 -30.85 4.32
C GLU A 118 12.30 -29.68 5.22
N ASN A 119 11.38 -28.82 5.68
CA ASN A 119 11.63 -27.82 6.72
C ASN A 119 12.85 -26.86 6.51
N GLU A 120 13.45 -26.86 5.32
CA GLU A 120 14.47 -25.93 4.87
C GLU A 120 13.77 -24.77 4.18
N GLU A 121 13.83 -23.60 4.82
CA GLU A 121 13.42 -22.34 4.22
C GLU A 121 14.37 -22.02 3.06
N SER A 122 13.96 -22.37 1.85
CA SER A 122 14.66 -21.97 0.62
C SER A 122 14.01 -20.71 0.05
N TYR A 123 14.83 -19.78 -0.43
CA TYR A 123 14.35 -18.58 -1.10
C TYR A 123 14.23 -18.81 -2.60
N LEU A 124 13.33 -18.08 -3.25
CA LEU A 124 13.13 -18.13 -4.70
C LEU A 124 14.42 -17.83 -5.48
N GLY A 125 15.26 -16.94 -4.93
CA GLY A 125 16.55 -16.58 -5.51
C GLY A 125 16.45 -15.54 -6.62
N VAL A 126 17.60 -14.94 -6.95
CA VAL A 126 17.71 -13.82 -7.89
C VAL A 126 17.35 -14.25 -9.32
N GLU A 127 17.83 -15.42 -9.77
CA GLU A 127 17.60 -15.89 -11.15
C GLU A 127 16.10 -16.10 -11.46
N MET A 128 15.36 -16.69 -10.52
CA MET A 128 13.91 -16.87 -10.66
C MET A 128 13.18 -15.53 -10.52
N SER A 129 13.63 -14.63 -9.63
CA SER A 129 13.07 -13.28 -9.55
C SER A 129 13.20 -12.51 -10.88
N GLU A 130 14.36 -12.58 -11.54
CA GLU A 130 14.60 -11.97 -12.86
C GLU A 130 13.73 -12.61 -13.96
N ARG A 131 13.59 -13.93 -13.95
CA ARG A 131 12.75 -14.63 -14.92
C ARG A 131 11.27 -14.25 -14.76
N LEU A 132 10.81 -14.12 -13.53
CA LEU A 132 9.47 -13.62 -13.24
C LEU A 132 9.31 -12.17 -13.72
N TRP A 133 10.29 -11.30 -13.45
CA TRP A 133 10.28 -9.91 -13.93
C TRP A 133 10.15 -9.84 -15.46
N LYS A 134 10.92 -10.64 -16.20
CA LYS A 134 10.82 -10.74 -17.66
C LYS A 134 9.44 -11.22 -18.11
N GLY A 135 8.86 -12.22 -17.44
CA GLY A 135 7.50 -12.69 -17.73
C GLY A 135 6.45 -11.60 -17.51
N LEU A 136 6.57 -10.80 -16.45
CA LEU A 136 5.69 -9.65 -16.20
C LEU A 136 5.85 -8.58 -17.30
N TYR A 137 7.08 -8.33 -17.76
CA TYR A 137 7.35 -7.40 -18.86
C TYR A 137 6.75 -7.88 -20.19
N GLU A 138 6.89 -9.16 -20.53
CA GLU A 138 6.32 -9.77 -21.74
C GLU A 138 4.79 -9.71 -21.76
N GLN A 139 4.14 -9.92 -20.61
CA GLN A 139 2.69 -9.78 -20.44
C GLN A 139 2.23 -8.32 -20.40
N LYS A 140 3.14 -7.35 -20.57
CA LYS A 140 2.91 -5.90 -20.47
C LYS A 140 2.36 -5.46 -19.12
N TYR A 141 2.63 -6.22 -18.06
CA TYR A 141 2.22 -5.88 -16.70
C TYR A 141 3.12 -4.80 -16.07
N ILE A 142 4.36 -4.71 -16.54
CA ILE A 142 5.33 -3.68 -16.17
C ILE A 142 5.96 -3.07 -17.43
N ASP A 143 6.50 -1.85 -17.33
CA ASP A 143 7.32 -1.24 -18.39
C ASP A 143 8.80 -1.63 -18.33
N ASP A 144 9.60 -1.08 -19.24
CA ASP A 144 11.05 -1.27 -19.36
C ASP A 144 11.83 -0.86 -18.10
N LYS A 145 11.20 -0.08 -17.22
CA LYS A 145 11.76 0.39 -15.96
C LYS A 145 11.21 -0.37 -14.76
N GLY A 146 10.28 -1.30 -14.96
CA GLY A 146 9.62 -2.05 -13.89
C GLY A 146 8.40 -1.36 -13.30
N LYS A 147 7.88 -0.29 -13.92
CA LYS A 147 6.70 0.43 -13.42
C LYS A 147 5.43 -0.35 -13.74
N VAL A 148 4.58 -0.53 -12.73
CA VAL A 148 3.30 -1.22 -12.86
C VAL A 148 2.36 -0.52 -13.84
N GLN A 149 1.85 -1.29 -14.80
CA GLN A 149 0.89 -0.87 -15.81
C GLN A 149 -0.56 -1.19 -15.40
N ASP A 150 -1.52 -0.56 -16.06
CA ASP A 150 -2.95 -0.78 -15.78
C ASP A 150 -3.42 -2.19 -16.13
N SER A 151 -2.79 -2.84 -17.10
CA SER A 151 -2.97 -4.27 -17.43
C SER A 151 -2.81 -5.18 -16.20
N LEU A 152 -1.78 -4.92 -15.37
CA LEU A 152 -1.55 -5.69 -14.15
C LEU A 152 -2.64 -5.42 -13.12
N LYS A 153 -3.06 -4.16 -12.96
CA LYS A 153 -4.15 -3.80 -12.03
C LYS A 153 -5.46 -4.47 -12.43
N ILE A 154 -5.76 -4.53 -13.72
CA ILE A 154 -6.93 -5.21 -14.27
C ILE A 154 -6.84 -6.72 -14.00
N ALA A 155 -5.71 -7.34 -14.31
CA ALA A 155 -5.48 -8.77 -14.09
C ALA A 155 -5.54 -9.15 -12.60
N LEU A 156 -4.98 -8.33 -11.71
CA LEU A 156 -5.05 -8.52 -10.25
C LEU A 156 -6.49 -8.42 -9.72
N LYS A 157 -7.33 -7.57 -10.33
CA LYS A 157 -8.74 -7.41 -9.95
C LYS A 157 -9.61 -8.57 -10.46
N ALA A 158 -9.27 -9.11 -11.63
CA ALA A 158 -9.91 -10.28 -12.22
C ALA A 158 -9.38 -11.61 -11.65
N ASN A 159 -8.39 -11.59 -10.75
CA ASN A 159 -7.62 -12.76 -10.29
C ASN A 159 -7.09 -13.61 -11.47
N SER A 160 -6.73 -12.97 -12.57
CA SER A 160 -6.31 -13.60 -13.83
C SER A 160 -4.85 -13.29 -14.18
N VAL A 161 -4.01 -13.05 -13.17
CA VAL A 161 -2.58 -12.78 -13.38
C VAL A 161 -1.92 -14.05 -13.90
N THR A 162 -1.37 -13.97 -15.10
CA THR A 162 -0.57 -15.05 -15.69
C THR A 162 0.87 -14.95 -15.20
N LEU A 163 1.34 -16.01 -14.54
CA LEU A 163 2.72 -16.16 -14.12
C LEU A 163 3.42 -17.19 -15.03
N PRO A 164 4.74 -17.11 -15.22
CA PRO A 164 5.49 -18.13 -15.95
C PRO A 164 5.41 -19.51 -15.28
N ASP A 165 5.79 -20.57 -16.00
CA ASP A 165 5.86 -21.92 -15.43
C ASP A 165 6.90 -22.01 -14.30
N GLY A 166 6.60 -22.78 -13.26
CA GLY A 166 7.51 -23.00 -12.12
C GLY A 166 7.28 -22.10 -10.90
N TYR A 167 6.25 -21.23 -10.91
CA TYR A 167 5.91 -20.36 -9.79
C TYR A 167 4.63 -20.77 -9.04
N GLU A 168 4.04 -21.92 -9.35
CA GLU A 168 2.75 -22.37 -8.80
C GLU A 168 2.76 -22.46 -7.26
N ALA A 169 3.85 -22.97 -6.68
CA ALA A 169 4.02 -23.11 -5.22
C ALA A 169 4.10 -21.76 -4.48
N VAL A 170 4.56 -20.70 -5.17
CA VAL A 170 4.77 -19.36 -4.60
C VAL A 170 3.83 -18.30 -5.18
N ALA A 171 2.93 -18.69 -6.07
CA ALA A 171 1.98 -17.80 -6.74
C ALA A 171 1.19 -16.91 -5.75
N PRO A 172 0.70 -17.40 -4.60
CA PRO A 172 0.01 -16.55 -3.62
C PRO A 172 0.89 -15.42 -3.06
N GLN A 173 2.18 -15.70 -2.83
CA GLN A 173 3.14 -14.74 -2.30
C GLN A 173 3.49 -13.68 -3.36
N ILE A 174 3.70 -14.11 -4.60
CA ILE A 174 3.93 -13.21 -5.75
C ILE A 174 2.74 -12.27 -5.92
N ILE A 175 1.51 -12.81 -5.97
CA ILE A 175 0.30 -12.01 -6.10
C ILE A 175 0.17 -11.02 -4.94
N SER A 176 0.53 -11.40 -3.71
CA SER A 176 0.53 -10.49 -2.56
C SER A 176 1.49 -9.32 -2.75
N ILE A 177 2.72 -9.57 -3.22
CA ILE A 177 3.71 -8.52 -3.54
C ILE A 177 3.20 -7.63 -4.66
N LEU A 178 2.68 -8.21 -5.74
CA LEU A 178 2.10 -7.46 -6.86
C LEU A 178 0.93 -6.57 -6.43
N LYS A 179 0.03 -7.06 -5.56
CA LYS A 179 -1.06 -6.25 -4.98
C LYS A 179 -0.53 -5.10 -4.13
N LYS A 180 0.53 -5.32 -3.35
CA LYS A 180 1.16 -4.27 -2.54
C LYS A 180 1.77 -3.17 -3.41
N VAL A 181 2.54 -3.55 -4.43
CA VAL A 181 3.23 -2.58 -5.31
C VAL A 181 2.23 -1.85 -6.22
N ALA A 182 1.17 -2.51 -6.68
CA ALA A 182 0.16 -1.90 -7.52
C ALA A 182 -0.65 -0.78 -6.84
N GLY A 183 -0.61 -0.67 -5.49
CA GLY A 183 -1.32 0.35 -4.72
C GLY A 183 -2.85 0.29 -4.90
N ASN A 184 -3.60 1.15 -4.19
CA ASN A 184 -5.06 1.16 -4.21
C ASN A 184 -5.65 0.99 -5.62
N LEU A 185 -6.46 -0.06 -5.79
CA LEU A 185 -7.26 -0.37 -6.97
C LEU A 185 -8.39 0.66 -7.19
N ASN A 186 -8.06 1.95 -7.25
CA ASN A 186 -8.98 2.99 -7.68
C ASN A 186 -8.96 3.06 -9.20
N ILE A 187 -9.63 2.09 -9.83
CA ILE A 187 -10.03 2.20 -11.22
C ILE A 187 -11.30 3.05 -11.23
N LYS A 188 -11.15 4.36 -11.46
CA LYS A 188 -12.25 5.15 -12.03
C LYS A 188 -12.24 4.87 -13.52
N ASP A 189 -13.21 4.06 -13.94
CA ASP A 189 -13.45 3.80 -15.35
C ASP A 189 -13.83 5.12 -16.04
N ALA A 190 -12.95 5.65 -16.89
CA ALA A 190 -13.16 6.91 -17.60
C ALA A 190 -14.40 6.88 -18.51
N SER A 191 -14.89 5.68 -18.83
CA SER A 191 -16.10 5.43 -19.62
C SER A 191 -17.39 5.75 -18.85
N ASN A 192 -17.33 5.84 -17.52
CA ASN A 192 -18.51 5.96 -16.65
C ASN A 192 -18.75 7.40 -16.17
N LYS A 193 -18.52 8.39 -17.05
CA LYS A 193 -18.95 9.78 -16.80
C LYS A 193 -20.47 9.83 -16.76
N ARG A 194 -21.06 9.80 -15.56
CA ARG A 194 -22.45 10.19 -15.39
C ARG A 194 -22.52 11.71 -15.31
N VAL A 195 -23.15 12.31 -16.32
CA VAL A 195 -23.61 13.70 -16.22
C VAL A 195 -24.74 13.69 -15.20
N VAL A 196 -24.49 14.21 -14.01
CA VAL A 196 -25.54 14.41 -13.00
C VAL A 196 -26.30 15.68 -13.44
N SER A 197 -27.47 15.51 -14.05
CA SER A 197 -28.43 16.61 -14.14
C SER A 197 -29.08 16.78 -12.78
N SER A 198 -29.03 17.99 -12.25
CA SER A 198 -29.86 18.41 -11.13
C SER A 198 -31.29 18.56 -11.64
N ASP A 199 -32.13 17.56 -11.37
CA ASP A 199 -33.58 17.76 -11.45
C ASP A 199 -34.04 18.42 -10.14
N THR A 200 -34.59 19.61 -10.34
CA THR A 200 -35.32 20.56 -9.47
C THR A 200 -35.78 20.10 -8.10
#